data_AF-A0A3A8L728-F1
#
_entry.id   AF-A0A3A8L728-F1
#
_cell.length_a   1.000
_cell.length_b   1.000
_cell.length_c   1.000
_cell.angle_alpha   90.00
_cell.angle_beta   90.00
_cell.angle_gamma   90.00
#
_symmetry.space_group_name_H-M   'P 1'
#
loop_
_entity.id
_entity.type
_entity.pdbx_description
1 polymer ?
#
loop_
_entity_poly.entity_id
_entity_poly.type
_entity_poly.pdbx_seq_one_letter_code
_entity_poly.pdbx_strand_id
1 'polypeptide(L)'
;MSGSTALFGWPTSGELKRTGALACGFALFFLMVYGGASWVTGFYPGGLRVDLPFEQHIPFIPGWAAVYVSMDVLLLLSLFIFRTWRQMLPFALALCAQTVVGALCFLVLPVEVAWPPRAVTGDWTQVFHLADTMNLERNYLPSLHVAFACTAALAYRERSGPLARAVFALWALAIAASTLFIHEHHLVDVFAGALLAWGTWRVVEPRAREAGFLEAVRVEALCARELYRFTRRHPRYGLIALALYQQSVGRWRKARRARAGFCFLQLVDDVLDGDRPVEGEPLEHIDALLVRLETSAPLVPGASFEFHDTATTLGRALLTELSDDRARAQVLELVRTMRKDRERVRDGRWSDAATLQAQHVATFRLSVELMLHVADARVHADDAPSLLAALGWCSVMRDLREDLAQGLFNVPADVAAEARAGGHDPADFDSLLTSEAGRAWALTEYLRARALLDRSAVELAALEGRPGAPLLRLFHRSVESFWAKKLPRRMPFLRQSTALRTS
;
A
#
# COMPACT_ATOMS: atom_id res chain seq x y z
N MET A 1 15.11 -12.97 36.73
CA MET A 1 14.75 -14.28 36.14
C MET A 1 14.04 -14.02 34.82
N SER A 2 14.78 -13.93 33.71
CA SER A 2 14.17 -13.75 32.39
C SER A 2 13.51 -15.08 32.00
N GLY A 3 12.18 -15.12 31.96
CA GLY A 3 11.46 -16.30 31.49
C GLY A 3 12.01 -16.70 30.12
N SER A 4 12.58 -17.91 30.04
CA SER A 4 13.06 -18.48 28.78
C SER A 4 11.86 -18.61 27.86
N THR A 5 11.70 -17.67 26.93
CA THR A 5 10.73 -17.82 25.86
C THR A 5 11.15 -19.04 25.06
N ALA A 6 10.28 -20.06 24.97
CA ALA A 6 10.52 -21.25 24.16
C ALA A 6 11.02 -20.84 22.76
N LEU A 7 11.93 -21.61 22.16
CA LEU A 7 12.46 -21.32 20.83
C LEU A 7 11.35 -21.39 19.76
N PHE A 8 10.57 -22.46 19.77
CA PHE A 8 9.44 -22.67 18.87
C PHE A 8 8.12 -22.27 19.53
N GLY A 9 7.21 -21.72 18.75
CA GLY A 9 5.84 -21.50 19.19
C GLY A 9 4.95 -21.01 18.07
N TRP A 10 3.65 -21.23 18.22
CA TRP A 10 2.66 -20.86 17.23
C TRP A 10 2.43 -19.33 17.22
N PRO A 11 2.55 -18.65 16.06
CA PRO A 11 2.11 -17.27 15.94
C PRO A 11 0.60 -17.16 16.13
N THR A 12 0.12 -15.97 16.50
CA THR A 12 -1.33 -15.70 16.43
C THR A 12 -1.80 -15.78 14.98
N SER A 13 -3.07 -16.10 14.74
CA SER A 13 -3.60 -16.25 13.37
C SER A 13 -3.37 -15.00 12.49
N GLY A 14 -3.39 -13.81 13.10
CA GLY A 14 -3.09 -12.55 12.40
C GLY A 14 -1.61 -12.41 12.02
N GLU A 15 -0.70 -12.79 12.91
CA GLU A 15 0.74 -12.78 12.62
C GLU A 15 1.14 -13.88 11.63
N LEU A 16 0.55 -15.08 11.75
CA LEU A 16 0.79 -16.18 10.81
C LEU A 16 0.45 -15.80 9.37
N LYS A 17 -0.65 -15.05 9.16
CA LYS A 17 -1.00 -14.51 7.84
C LYS A 17 0.07 -13.55 7.32
N ARG A 18 0.62 -12.69 8.18
CA ARG A 18 1.64 -11.69 7.80
C ARG A 18 2.99 -12.34 7.52
N THR A 19 3.44 -13.25 8.38
CA THR A 19 4.69 -14.00 8.19
C THR A 19 4.60 -14.95 7.00
N GLY A 20 3.46 -15.62 6.83
CA GLY A 20 3.16 -16.41 5.63
C GLY A 20 3.19 -15.57 4.35
N ALA A 21 2.60 -14.37 4.35
CA ALA A 21 2.67 -13.46 3.20
C ALA A 21 4.11 -13.01 2.90
N LEU A 22 4.95 -12.76 3.91
CA LEU A 22 6.37 -12.48 3.72
C LEU A 22 7.12 -13.67 3.12
N ALA A 23 6.85 -14.90 3.60
CA ALA A 23 7.46 -16.12 3.07
C ALA A 23 7.07 -16.36 1.61
N CYS A 24 5.77 -16.28 1.29
CA CYS A 24 5.28 -16.42 -0.08
C CYS A 24 5.83 -15.30 -0.99
N GLY A 25 5.87 -14.06 -0.49
CA GLY A 25 6.45 -12.93 -1.22
C GLY A 25 7.93 -13.13 -1.53
N PHE A 26 8.71 -13.62 -0.55
CA PHE A 26 10.10 -14.00 -0.78
C PHE A 26 10.22 -15.15 -1.79
N ALA A 27 9.41 -16.20 -1.69
CA ALA A 27 9.46 -17.33 -2.63
C ALA A 27 9.18 -16.89 -4.08
N LEU A 28 8.17 -16.05 -4.29
CA LEU A 28 7.86 -15.47 -5.61
C LEU A 28 8.98 -14.56 -6.12
N PHE A 29 9.52 -13.72 -5.23
CA PHE A 29 10.67 -12.86 -5.56
C PHE A 29 11.89 -13.68 -5.94
N PHE A 30 12.21 -14.72 -5.17
CA PHE A 30 13.29 -15.65 -5.44
C PHE A 30 13.09 -16.31 -6.80
N LEU A 31 11.94 -16.92 -7.07
CA LEU A 31 11.67 -17.55 -8.35
C LEU A 31 11.86 -16.59 -9.53
N MET A 32 11.37 -15.35 -9.41
CA MET A 32 11.49 -14.33 -10.45
C MET A 32 12.95 -13.88 -10.66
N VAL A 33 13.68 -13.58 -9.60
CA VAL A 33 15.04 -13.02 -9.70
C VAL A 33 16.08 -14.12 -9.97
N TYR A 34 16.04 -15.21 -9.21
CA TYR A 34 16.93 -16.36 -9.36
C TYR A 34 16.67 -17.10 -10.67
N GLY A 35 15.41 -17.42 -10.96
CA GLY A 35 15.01 -18.07 -12.20
C GLY A 35 15.22 -17.17 -13.41
N GLY A 36 14.96 -15.86 -13.28
CA GLY A 36 15.27 -14.88 -14.32
C GLY A 36 16.78 -14.79 -14.62
N ALA A 37 17.63 -14.77 -13.59
CA ALA A 37 19.08 -14.80 -13.76
C ALA A 37 19.53 -16.09 -14.46
N SER A 38 19.04 -17.26 -14.01
CA SER A 38 19.35 -18.55 -14.63
C SER A 38 18.95 -18.59 -16.11
N TRP A 39 17.75 -18.10 -16.43
CA TRP A 39 17.25 -18.03 -17.80
C TRP A 39 18.16 -17.17 -18.69
N VAL A 40 18.60 -16.00 -18.19
CA VAL A 40 19.54 -15.15 -18.93
C VAL A 40 20.91 -15.82 -19.06
N THR A 41 21.42 -16.46 -18.00
CA THR A 41 22.74 -17.09 -18.05
C THR A 41 22.80 -18.31 -18.97
N GLY A 42 21.66 -18.96 -19.23
CA GLY A 42 21.54 -20.04 -20.21
C GLY A 42 21.90 -19.65 -21.65
N PHE A 43 21.93 -18.35 -21.98
CA PHE A 43 22.37 -17.86 -23.29
C PHE A 43 23.90 -17.70 -23.41
N TYR A 44 24.68 -17.85 -22.33
CA TYR A 44 26.13 -17.79 -22.42
C TYR A 44 26.71 -19.12 -22.93
N PRO A 45 27.58 -19.09 -23.96
CA PRO A 45 28.12 -20.30 -24.58
C PRO A 45 29.24 -20.99 -23.79
N GLY A 46 29.68 -20.42 -22.66
CA GLY A 46 30.72 -20.97 -21.80
C GLY A 46 30.73 -20.28 -20.43
N GLY A 47 31.46 -20.87 -19.48
CA GLY A 47 31.52 -20.38 -18.11
C GLY A 47 32.90 -20.45 -17.49
N LEU A 48 33.05 -19.68 -16.41
CA LEU A 48 34.28 -19.64 -15.62
C LEU A 48 34.39 -20.91 -14.78
N ARG A 49 35.58 -21.49 -14.76
CA ARG A 49 35.92 -22.59 -13.85
C ARG A 49 36.59 -22.04 -12.61
N VAL A 50 36.06 -22.43 -11.46
CA VAL A 50 36.55 -22.01 -10.14
C VAL A 50 36.96 -23.21 -9.28
N ASP A 51 37.04 -24.40 -9.89
CA ASP A 51 37.41 -25.64 -9.22
C ASP A 51 38.84 -25.61 -8.70
N LEU A 52 39.02 -26.09 -7.47
CA LEU A 52 40.34 -26.25 -6.88
C LEU A 52 40.86 -27.67 -7.16
N PRO A 53 42.17 -27.86 -7.44
CA PRO A 53 42.68 -29.16 -7.89
C PRO A 53 42.40 -30.35 -6.95
N PHE A 54 42.31 -30.10 -5.64
CA PHE A 54 42.05 -31.16 -4.67
C PHE A 54 40.58 -31.63 -4.68
N GLU A 55 39.64 -30.81 -5.17
CA GLU A 55 38.20 -31.07 -5.09
C GLU A 55 37.81 -32.34 -5.83
N GLN A 56 38.55 -32.72 -6.89
CA GLN A 56 38.36 -33.97 -7.62
C GLN A 56 38.43 -35.24 -6.75
N HIS A 57 39.01 -35.15 -5.55
CA HIS A 57 39.09 -36.27 -4.60
C HIS A 57 37.89 -36.33 -3.64
N ILE A 58 36.98 -35.34 -3.66
CA ILE A 58 35.77 -35.34 -2.84
C ILE A 58 34.80 -36.39 -3.42
N PRO A 59 34.41 -37.41 -2.64
CA PRO A 59 33.54 -38.48 -3.14
C PRO A 59 32.13 -37.96 -3.39
N PHE A 60 31.50 -38.46 -4.46
CA PHE A 60 30.08 -38.26 -4.71
C PHE A 60 29.24 -39.16 -3.81
N ILE A 61 28.37 -38.57 -2.98
CA ILE A 61 27.52 -39.31 -2.03
C ILE A 61 26.05 -38.85 -2.18
N PRO A 62 25.24 -39.51 -3.03
CA PRO A 62 23.85 -39.10 -3.33
C PRO A 62 22.95 -38.94 -2.10
N GLY A 63 23.17 -39.70 -1.02
CA GLY A 63 22.38 -39.60 0.21
C GLY A 63 22.45 -38.24 0.89
N TRP A 64 23.49 -37.44 0.64
CA TRP A 64 23.59 -36.07 1.14
C TRP A 64 22.60 -35.11 0.46
N ALA A 65 21.91 -35.52 -0.61
CA ALA A 65 20.83 -34.76 -1.22
C ALA A 65 19.69 -34.48 -0.21
N ALA A 66 19.43 -35.39 0.73
CA ALA A 66 18.47 -35.15 1.81
C ALA A 66 18.91 -34.00 2.74
N VAL A 67 20.21 -33.92 3.05
CA VAL A 67 20.78 -32.82 3.84
C VAL A 67 20.72 -31.52 3.04
N TYR A 68 21.00 -31.56 1.74
CA TYR A 68 20.84 -30.41 0.84
C TYR A 68 19.40 -29.87 0.85
N VAL A 69 18.39 -30.70 0.53
CA VAL A 69 16.98 -30.26 0.51
C VAL A 69 16.47 -29.84 1.90
N SER A 70 17.12 -30.28 2.99
CA SER A 70 16.75 -29.85 4.35
C SER A 70 16.91 -28.35 4.61
N MET A 71 17.60 -27.61 3.72
CA MET A 71 17.66 -26.14 3.76
C MET A 71 16.27 -25.51 3.69
N ASP A 72 15.35 -26.04 2.87
CA ASP A 72 13.98 -25.52 2.79
C ASP A 72 13.23 -25.70 4.11
N VAL A 73 13.43 -26.83 4.77
CA VAL A 73 12.89 -27.08 6.11
C VAL A 73 13.45 -26.05 7.09
N LEU A 74 14.76 -25.81 7.06
CA LEU A 74 15.42 -24.81 7.90
C LEU A 74 14.84 -23.40 7.67
N LEU A 75 14.52 -23.02 6.43
CA LEU A 75 13.85 -21.76 6.11
C LEU A 75 12.39 -21.73 6.59
N LEU A 76 11.64 -22.82 6.44
CA LEU A 76 10.25 -22.93 6.88
C LEU A 76 10.10 -22.83 8.41
N LEU A 77 11.13 -23.24 9.17
CA LEU A 77 11.15 -23.04 10.62
C LEU A 77 11.05 -21.56 11.03
N SER A 78 11.38 -20.61 10.15
CA SER A 78 11.25 -19.18 10.39
C SER A 78 9.83 -18.77 10.79
N LEU A 79 8.80 -19.48 10.30
CA LEU A 79 7.38 -19.23 10.63
C LEU A 79 7.05 -19.52 12.09
N PHE A 80 7.80 -20.39 12.76
CA PHE A 80 7.58 -20.82 14.15
C PHE A 80 8.57 -20.19 15.14
N ILE A 81 9.72 -19.74 14.62
CA ILE A 81 10.75 -19.03 15.39
C ILE A 81 10.43 -17.53 15.44
N PHE A 82 10.09 -16.92 14.30
CA PHE A 82 9.72 -15.51 14.21
C PHE A 82 8.21 -15.34 14.29
N ARG A 83 7.69 -15.17 15.50
CA ARG A 83 6.24 -15.16 15.77
C ARG A 83 5.54 -13.85 15.42
N THR A 84 6.28 -12.87 14.90
CA THR A 84 5.72 -11.61 14.43
C THR A 84 6.40 -11.18 13.14
N TRP A 85 5.68 -10.49 12.27
CA TRP A 85 6.22 -9.95 11.02
C TRP A 85 7.43 -9.03 11.27
N ARG A 86 7.43 -8.27 12.37
CA ARG A 86 8.55 -7.39 12.77
C ARG A 86 9.84 -8.17 13.04
N GLN A 87 9.72 -9.41 13.53
CA GLN A 87 10.87 -10.29 13.78
C GLN A 87 11.33 -11.00 12.50
N MET A 88 10.39 -11.38 11.62
CA MET A 88 10.70 -12.09 10.38
C MET A 88 11.23 -11.16 9.28
N LEU A 89 10.83 -9.89 9.26
CA LEU A 89 11.17 -8.97 8.18
C LEU A 89 12.68 -8.78 7.95
N PRO A 90 13.54 -8.59 8.97
CA PRO A 90 14.98 -8.52 8.77
C PRO A 90 15.56 -9.78 8.10
N PHE A 91 15.03 -10.95 8.47
CA PHE A 91 15.41 -12.23 7.86
C PHE A 91 15.01 -12.29 6.39
N ALA A 92 13.73 -12.04 6.08
CA ALA A 92 13.25 -12.03 4.69
C ALA A 92 14.01 -11.02 3.81
N LEU A 93 14.30 -9.81 4.32
CA LEU A 93 15.07 -8.81 3.58
C LEU A 93 16.53 -9.21 3.36
N ALA A 94 17.16 -9.91 4.31
CA ALA A 94 18.51 -10.42 4.15
C ALA A 94 18.56 -11.48 3.04
N LEU A 95 17.57 -12.39 2.99
CA LEU A 95 17.45 -13.37 1.92
C LEU A 95 17.22 -12.68 0.57
N CYS A 96 16.32 -11.70 0.47
CA CYS A 96 16.11 -10.92 -0.76
C CYS A 96 17.41 -10.22 -1.22
N ALA A 97 18.15 -9.60 -0.30
CA ALA A 97 19.41 -8.94 -0.63
C ALA A 97 20.45 -9.94 -1.16
N GLN A 98 20.53 -11.13 -0.55
CA GLN A 98 21.39 -12.22 -1.02
C GLN A 98 20.99 -12.67 -2.42
N THR A 99 19.70 -12.86 -2.69
CA THR A 99 19.20 -13.24 -4.01
C THR A 99 19.59 -12.20 -5.06
N VAL A 100 19.45 -10.90 -4.77
CA VAL A 100 19.84 -9.84 -5.71
C VAL A 100 21.34 -9.85 -5.96
N VAL A 101 22.16 -9.90 -4.90
CA VAL A 101 23.62 -9.89 -5.05
C VAL A 101 24.08 -11.15 -5.79
N GLY A 102 23.53 -12.32 -5.45
CA GLY A 102 23.79 -13.58 -6.14
C GLY A 102 23.43 -13.51 -7.61
N ALA A 103 22.21 -13.07 -7.95
CA ALA A 103 21.77 -12.89 -9.33
C ALA A 103 22.69 -11.96 -10.13
N LEU A 104 23.12 -10.83 -9.55
CA LEU A 104 24.08 -9.94 -10.19
C LEU A 104 25.44 -10.63 -10.42
N CYS A 105 25.94 -11.40 -9.45
CA CYS A 105 27.15 -12.19 -9.60
C CYS A 105 27.02 -13.24 -10.72
N PHE A 106 25.92 -13.99 -10.77
CA PHE A 106 25.68 -15.01 -11.80
C PHE A 106 25.66 -14.41 -13.21
N LEU A 107 25.05 -13.23 -13.36
CA LEU A 107 25.00 -12.52 -14.65
C LEU A 107 26.36 -12.00 -15.12
N VAL A 108 27.25 -11.62 -14.19
CA VAL A 108 28.58 -11.07 -14.49
C VAL A 108 29.66 -12.16 -14.57
N LEU A 109 29.51 -13.22 -13.77
CA LEU A 109 30.44 -14.33 -13.60
C LEU A 109 29.68 -15.65 -13.74
N PRO A 110 29.29 -16.06 -14.97
CA PRO A 110 28.62 -17.34 -15.19
C PRO A 110 29.63 -18.45 -14.93
N VAL A 111 29.59 -19.05 -13.75
CA VAL A 111 30.46 -20.18 -13.37
C VAL A 111 29.88 -21.47 -13.94
N GLU A 112 30.76 -22.41 -14.30
CA GLU A 112 30.38 -23.77 -14.68
C GLU A 112 30.89 -24.76 -13.66
N VAL A 113 30.09 -25.78 -13.38
CA VAL A 113 30.48 -26.89 -12.52
C VAL A 113 31.48 -27.78 -13.26
N ALA A 114 32.60 -28.04 -12.60
CA ALA A 114 33.69 -28.87 -13.09
C ALA A 114 33.76 -30.23 -12.36
N TRP A 115 32.59 -30.82 -12.10
CA TRP A 115 32.48 -32.16 -11.54
C TRP A 115 32.33 -33.23 -12.63
N PRO A 116 32.79 -34.49 -12.39
CA PRO A 116 32.49 -35.60 -13.28
C PRO A 116 30.98 -35.84 -13.43
N PRO A 117 30.52 -36.49 -14.53
CA PRO A 117 29.12 -36.83 -14.70
C PRO A 117 28.56 -37.60 -13.50
N ARG A 118 27.46 -37.09 -12.93
CA ARG A 118 26.80 -37.64 -11.75
C ARG A 118 25.88 -38.77 -12.17
N ALA A 119 26.27 -40.02 -11.90
CA ALA A 119 25.42 -41.19 -12.11
C ALA A 119 24.78 -41.60 -10.77
N VAL A 120 23.46 -41.47 -10.65
CA VAL A 120 22.72 -41.87 -9.45
C VAL A 120 21.84 -43.06 -9.77
N THR A 121 21.97 -44.13 -8.99
CA THR A 121 21.12 -45.31 -9.02
C THR A 121 20.67 -45.68 -7.60
N GLY A 122 19.52 -46.33 -7.47
CA GLY A 122 18.97 -46.78 -6.18
C GLY A 122 18.09 -45.75 -5.46
N ASP A 123 17.93 -45.92 -4.15
CA ASP A 123 16.87 -45.28 -3.34
C ASP A 123 16.94 -43.75 -3.25
N TRP A 124 18.12 -43.16 -3.53
CA TRP A 124 18.35 -41.72 -3.43
C TRP A 124 18.04 -40.94 -4.70
N THR A 125 17.71 -41.64 -5.80
CA THR A 125 17.52 -41.06 -7.14
C THR A 125 16.49 -39.92 -7.14
N GLN A 126 15.33 -40.11 -6.49
CA GLN A 126 14.27 -39.09 -6.46
C GLN A 126 14.66 -37.83 -5.68
N VAL A 127 15.30 -38.00 -4.51
CA VAL A 127 15.72 -36.88 -3.66
C VAL A 127 16.87 -36.11 -4.31
N PHE A 128 17.78 -36.83 -4.97
CA PHE A 128 18.86 -36.22 -5.74
C PHE A 128 18.31 -35.41 -6.92
N HIS A 129 17.41 -35.96 -7.73
CA HIS A 129 16.82 -35.19 -8.85
C HIS A 129 16.04 -33.97 -8.36
N LEU A 130 15.35 -34.05 -7.22
CA LEU A 130 14.75 -32.88 -6.61
C LEU A 130 15.81 -31.81 -6.29
N ALA A 131 16.90 -32.18 -5.62
CA ALA A 131 18.01 -31.26 -5.31
C ALA A 131 18.62 -30.62 -6.57
N ASP A 132 18.89 -31.44 -7.59
CA ASP A 132 19.48 -31.04 -8.87
C ASP A 132 18.59 -30.05 -9.64
N THR A 133 17.27 -30.30 -9.70
CA THR A 133 16.32 -29.35 -10.33
C THR A 133 16.26 -27.99 -9.64
N MET A 134 16.51 -27.93 -8.33
CA MET A 134 16.51 -26.68 -7.58
C MET A 134 17.78 -25.87 -7.80
N ASN A 135 18.91 -26.51 -8.14
CA ASN A 135 20.18 -25.82 -8.26
C ASN A 135 20.23 -24.91 -9.49
N LEU A 136 19.50 -25.22 -10.58
CA LEU A 136 19.51 -24.51 -11.86
C LEU A 136 20.93 -24.33 -12.47
N GLU A 137 21.03 -24.39 -13.79
CA GLU A 137 22.33 -24.33 -14.45
C GLU A 137 22.97 -22.93 -14.32
N ARG A 138 24.29 -22.89 -14.07
CA ARG A 138 25.17 -21.68 -14.05
C ARG A 138 24.99 -20.70 -12.88
N ASN A 139 24.15 -21.00 -11.90
CA ASN A 139 23.91 -20.17 -10.70
C ASN A 139 24.79 -20.57 -9.49
N TYR A 140 26.11 -20.68 -9.68
CA TYR A 140 26.98 -21.29 -8.66
C TYR A 140 27.64 -20.29 -7.70
N LEU A 141 28.29 -19.23 -8.20
CA LEU A 141 29.09 -18.31 -7.38
C LEU A 141 28.39 -16.97 -7.14
N PRO A 142 28.06 -16.57 -5.90
CA PRO A 142 28.16 -17.31 -4.64
C PRO A 142 27.02 -18.32 -4.43
N SER A 143 27.25 -19.38 -3.64
CA SER A 143 26.20 -20.35 -3.33
C SER A 143 25.11 -19.73 -2.47
N LEU A 144 23.93 -19.48 -3.07
CA LEU A 144 22.76 -18.98 -2.34
C LEU A 144 22.22 -20.00 -1.35
N HIS A 145 22.35 -21.29 -1.65
CA HIS A 145 21.94 -22.37 -0.77
C HIS A 145 22.70 -22.31 0.57
N VAL A 146 24.03 -22.14 0.51
CA VAL A 146 24.87 -21.91 1.69
C VAL A 146 24.55 -20.58 2.34
N ALA A 147 24.37 -19.52 1.56
CA ALA A 147 24.06 -18.19 2.09
C ALA A 147 22.77 -18.19 2.94
N PHE A 148 21.71 -18.83 2.46
CA PHE A 148 20.43 -18.96 3.14
C PHE A 148 20.54 -19.79 4.42
N ALA A 149 21.20 -20.95 4.36
CA ALA A 149 21.40 -21.80 5.52
C ALA A 149 22.22 -21.11 6.64
N CYS A 150 23.33 -20.46 6.27
CA CYS A 150 24.13 -19.68 7.21
C CYS A 150 23.34 -18.51 7.80
N THR A 151 22.53 -17.83 7.00
CA THR A 151 21.69 -16.71 7.47
C THR A 151 20.60 -17.18 8.42
N ALA A 152 19.97 -18.31 8.16
CA ALA A 152 19.01 -18.92 9.08
C ALA A 152 19.68 -19.24 10.43
N ALA A 153 20.85 -19.87 10.43
CA ALA A 153 21.60 -20.12 11.66
C ALA A 153 21.98 -18.83 12.40
N LEU A 154 22.43 -17.79 11.68
CA LEU A 154 22.76 -16.48 12.24
C LEU A 154 21.53 -15.77 12.82
N ALA A 155 20.37 -15.86 12.18
CA ALA A 155 19.15 -15.19 12.64
C ALA A 155 18.49 -15.93 13.82
N TYR A 156 18.49 -17.27 13.80
CA TYR A 156 17.88 -18.09 14.86
C TYR A 156 18.69 -18.07 16.16
N ARG A 157 20.01 -17.79 16.10
CA ARG A 157 20.87 -17.76 17.29
C ARG A 157 20.36 -16.81 18.37
N GLU A 158 19.75 -15.71 17.98
CA GLU A 158 19.32 -14.65 18.90
C GLU A 158 18.16 -15.08 19.79
N ARG A 159 17.38 -16.06 19.32
CA ARG A 159 16.21 -16.63 20.01
C ARG A 159 16.51 -17.98 20.65
N SER A 160 17.75 -18.45 20.50
CA SER A 160 18.17 -19.81 20.85
C SER A 160 19.08 -19.83 22.07
N GLY A 161 18.93 -20.84 22.92
CA GLY A 161 19.93 -21.21 23.92
C GLY A 161 21.21 -21.81 23.27
N PRO A 162 22.29 -22.03 24.04
CA PRO A 162 23.57 -22.48 23.49
C PRO A 162 23.49 -23.80 22.71
N LEU A 163 22.68 -24.77 23.18
CA LEU A 163 22.47 -26.04 22.48
C LEU A 163 21.82 -25.83 21.10
N ALA A 164 20.71 -25.09 21.04
CA ALA A 164 20.02 -24.82 19.78
C ALA A 164 20.88 -24.01 18.80
N ARG A 165 21.72 -23.07 19.31
CA ARG A 165 22.71 -22.37 18.49
C ARG A 165 23.71 -23.33 17.85
N ALA A 166 24.23 -24.28 18.62
CA ALA A 166 25.15 -25.29 18.11
C ALA A 166 24.45 -26.18 17.07
N VAL A 167 23.22 -26.61 17.33
CA VAL A 167 22.42 -27.42 16.39
C VAL A 167 22.23 -26.68 15.05
N PHE A 168 21.79 -25.42 15.06
CA PHE A 168 21.61 -24.66 13.81
C PHE A 168 22.93 -24.39 13.08
N ALA A 169 24.02 -24.13 13.82
CA ALA A 169 25.33 -23.96 13.21
C ALA A 169 25.84 -25.24 12.55
N LEU A 170 25.72 -26.39 13.24
CA LEU A 170 26.07 -27.70 12.70
C LEU A 170 25.19 -28.08 11.51
N TRP A 171 23.89 -27.74 11.55
CA TRP A 171 22.98 -27.98 10.43
C TRP A 171 23.39 -27.14 9.21
N ALA A 172 23.68 -25.84 9.39
CA ALA A 172 24.17 -25.00 8.29
C ALA A 172 25.51 -25.49 7.74
N LEU A 173 26.43 -25.97 8.58
CA LEU A 173 27.68 -26.59 8.14
C LEU A 173 27.45 -27.90 7.39
N ALA A 174 26.50 -28.73 7.83
CA ALA A 174 26.13 -29.96 7.13
C ALA A 174 25.50 -29.66 5.75
N ILE A 175 24.68 -28.62 5.65
CA ILE A 175 24.16 -28.12 4.36
C ILE A 175 25.30 -27.61 3.48
N ALA A 176 26.25 -26.86 4.02
CA ALA A 176 27.41 -26.40 3.26
C ALA A 176 28.25 -27.58 2.74
N ALA A 177 28.50 -28.58 3.58
CA ALA A 177 29.22 -29.79 3.19
C ALA A 177 28.43 -30.63 2.17
N SER A 178 27.09 -30.69 2.28
CA SER A 178 26.26 -31.45 1.34
C SER A 178 26.45 -30.96 -0.09
N THR A 179 26.54 -29.64 -0.30
CA THR A 179 26.78 -29.05 -1.63
C THR A 179 28.01 -29.61 -2.35
N LEU A 180 29.06 -29.94 -1.58
CA LEU A 180 30.29 -30.54 -2.10
C LEU A 180 30.11 -32.04 -2.34
N PHE A 181 29.47 -32.77 -1.43
CA PHE A 181 29.28 -34.22 -1.56
C PHE A 181 28.29 -34.63 -2.65
N ILE A 182 27.34 -33.76 -3.02
CA ILE A 182 26.46 -33.97 -4.16
C ILE A 182 26.97 -33.29 -5.45
N HIS A 183 28.20 -32.78 -5.42
CA HIS A 183 28.86 -32.18 -6.59
C HIS A 183 28.00 -31.07 -7.23
N GLU A 184 27.37 -30.22 -6.41
CA GLU A 184 26.57 -29.07 -6.88
C GLU A 184 27.33 -27.76 -6.85
N HIS A 185 28.34 -27.65 -5.98
CA HIS A 185 29.15 -26.44 -5.81
C HIS A 185 30.63 -26.77 -5.64
N HIS A 186 31.48 -25.77 -5.88
CA HIS A 186 32.90 -25.78 -5.53
C HIS A 186 33.11 -25.05 -4.19
N LEU A 187 34.25 -25.27 -3.54
CA LEU A 187 34.52 -24.71 -2.22
C LEU A 187 34.56 -23.17 -2.25
N VAL A 188 34.97 -22.58 -3.37
CA VAL A 188 34.94 -21.13 -3.59
C VAL A 188 33.50 -20.59 -3.49
N ASP A 189 32.53 -21.29 -4.07
CA ASP A 189 31.11 -20.92 -4.03
C ASP A 189 30.56 -20.96 -2.61
N VAL A 190 30.96 -21.99 -1.85
CA VAL A 190 30.57 -22.21 -0.45
C VAL A 190 31.10 -21.09 0.43
N PHE A 191 32.39 -20.74 0.32
CA PHE A 191 32.97 -19.64 1.08
C PHE A 191 32.35 -18.29 0.70
N ALA A 192 32.15 -18.04 -0.59
CA ALA A 192 31.51 -16.82 -1.06
C ALA A 192 30.06 -16.72 -0.56
N GLY A 193 29.32 -17.83 -0.52
CA GLY A 193 27.98 -17.91 0.07
C GLY A 193 27.95 -17.61 1.57
N ALA A 194 28.89 -18.17 2.33
CA ALA A 194 29.03 -17.89 3.77
C ALA A 194 29.41 -16.42 4.05
N LEU A 195 30.31 -15.86 3.23
CA LEU A 195 30.69 -14.44 3.33
C LEU A 195 29.52 -13.52 2.97
N LEU A 196 28.77 -13.87 1.93
CA LEU A 196 27.56 -13.15 1.53
C LEU A 196 26.52 -13.15 2.65
N ALA A 197 26.29 -14.31 3.29
CA ALA A 197 25.41 -14.42 4.47
C ALA A 197 25.82 -13.50 5.60
N TRP A 198 27.09 -13.55 5.98
CA TRP A 198 27.64 -12.72 7.04
C TRP A 198 27.51 -11.22 6.70
N GLY A 199 27.89 -10.83 5.48
CA GLY A 199 27.89 -9.43 5.05
C GLY A 199 26.48 -8.84 4.98
N THR A 200 25.54 -9.54 4.32
CA THR A 200 24.18 -9.03 4.19
C THR A 200 23.45 -9.01 5.53
N TRP A 201 23.62 -10.02 6.38
CA TRP A 201 23.01 -10.03 7.71
C TRP A 201 23.47 -8.83 8.54
N ARG A 202 24.78 -8.55 8.58
CA ARG A 202 25.34 -7.41 9.32
C ARG A 202 24.87 -6.05 8.82
N VAL A 203 24.57 -5.93 7.53
CA VAL A 203 24.12 -4.67 6.91
C VAL A 203 22.61 -4.48 7.02
N VAL A 204 21.83 -5.55 6.80
CA VAL A 204 20.37 -5.51 6.72
C VAL A 204 19.73 -5.55 8.11
N GLU A 205 20.23 -6.41 9.02
CA GLU A 205 19.60 -6.63 10.33
C GLU A 205 19.43 -5.34 11.14
N PRO A 206 20.46 -4.49 11.34
CA PRO A 206 20.32 -3.29 12.16
C PRO A 206 19.31 -2.31 11.56
N ARG A 207 19.37 -2.10 10.24
CA ARG A 207 18.49 -1.17 9.51
C ARG A 207 17.04 -1.65 9.50
N ALA A 208 16.83 -2.94 9.28
CA ALA A 208 15.49 -3.52 9.23
C ALA A 208 14.80 -3.56 10.60
N ARG A 209 15.58 -3.49 11.69
CA ARG A 209 15.07 -3.43 13.08
C ARG A 209 14.78 -2.02 13.57
N GLU A 210 15.23 -0.99 12.86
CA GLU A 210 14.93 0.39 13.22
C GLU A 210 13.41 0.58 13.30
N ALA A 211 12.93 1.12 14.43
CA ALA A 211 11.50 1.30 14.68
C ALA A 211 10.83 2.13 13.58
N GLY A 212 11.52 3.17 13.08
CA GLY A 212 11.04 4.00 11.98
C GLY A 212 10.96 3.25 10.64
N PHE A 213 11.88 2.32 10.36
CA PHE A 213 11.82 1.49 9.16
C PHE A 213 10.66 0.50 9.23
N LEU A 214 10.50 -0.18 10.36
CA LEU A 214 9.37 -1.09 10.58
C LEU A 214 8.04 -0.34 10.45
N GLU A 215 7.92 0.84 11.06
CA GLU A 215 6.69 1.61 10.97
C GLU A 215 6.42 2.11 9.54
N ALA A 216 7.45 2.52 8.82
CA ALA A 216 7.33 2.82 7.40
C ALA A 216 6.80 1.63 6.60
N VAL A 217 7.36 0.43 6.77
CA VAL A 217 6.89 -0.79 6.09
C VAL A 217 5.44 -1.10 6.45
N ARG A 218 5.06 -0.95 7.73
CA ARG A 218 3.67 -1.10 8.17
C ARG A 218 2.73 -0.14 7.46
N VAL A 219 3.09 1.15 7.41
CA VAL A 219 2.29 2.19 6.73
C VAL A 219 2.13 1.88 5.24
N GLU A 220 3.20 1.49 4.55
CA GLU A 220 3.12 1.12 3.12
C GLU A 220 2.23 -0.11 2.90
N ALA A 221 2.36 -1.13 3.75
CA ALA A 221 1.53 -2.34 3.67
C ALA A 221 0.04 -2.03 3.90
N LEU A 222 -0.26 -1.15 4.86
CA LEU A 222 -1.63 -0.68 5.09
C LEU A 222 -2.13 0.13 3.89
N CYS A 223 -1.34 1.06 3.34
CA CYS A 223 -1.72 1.82 2.15
C CYS A 223 -2.02 0.91 0.96
N ALA A 224 -1.16 -0.06 0.67
CA ALA A 224 -1.36 -1.02 -0.42
C ALA A 224 -2.66 -1.84 -0.22
N ARG A 225 -2.90 -2.31 1.01
CA ARG A 225 -4.13 -3.05 1.36
C ARG A 225 -5.38 -2.21 1.19
N GLU A 226 -5.38 -0.97 1.70
CA GLU A 226 -6.55 -0.09 1.60
C GLU A 226 -6.78 0.36 0.15
N LEU A 227 -5.75 0.71 -0.61
CA LEU A 227 -5.88 1.02 -2.04
C LEU A 227 -6.44 -0.16 -2.84
N TYR A 228 -6.04 -1.39 -2.52
CA TYR A 228 -6.64 -2.59 -3.12
C TYR A 228 -8.14 -2.71 -2.78
N ARG A 229 -8.52 -2.51 -1.51
CA ARG A 229 -9.93 -2.51 -1.08
C ARG A 229 -10.75 -1.45 -1.81
N PHE A 230 -10.24 -0.22 -1.89
CA PHE A 230 -10.91 0.86 -2.62
C PHE A 230 -11.05 0.55 -4.11
N THR A 231 -10.00 0.01 -4.73
CA THR A 231 -10.02 -0.36 -6.16
C THR A 231 -11.06 -1.45 -6.46
N ARG A 232 -11.22 -2.42 -5.55
CA ARG A 232 -12.27 -3.45 -5.66
C ARG A 232 -13.68 -2.88 -5.53
N ARG A 233 -13.86 -1.81 -4.76
CA ARG A 233 -15.15 -1.12 -4.64
C ARG A 233 -15.47 -0.32 -5.89
N HIS A 234 -14.51 0.45 -6.42
CA HIS A 234 -14.71 1.23 -7.63
C HIS A 234 -13.40 1.47 -8.42
N PRO A 235 -13.39 1.29 -9.76
CA PRO A 235 -12.17 1.37 -10.59
C PRO A 235 -11.48 2.74 -10.56
N ARG A 236 -12.23 3.82 -10.25
CA ARG A 236 -11.66 5.18 -10.05
C ARG A 236 -10.51 5.20 -9.04
N TYR A 237 -10.61 4.39 -8.00
CA TYR A 237 -9.59 4.32 -6.96
C TYR A 237 -8.33 3.62 -7.44
N GLY A 238 -8.44 2.70 -8.41
CA GLY A 238 -7.27 2.11 -9.08
C GLY A 238 -6.49 3.14 -9.90
N LEU A 239 -7.18 4.06 -10.58
CA LEU A 239 -6.53 5.18 -11.29
C LEU A 239 -5.83 6.15 -10.33
N ILE A 240 -6.47 6.45 -9.19
CA ILE A 240 -5.86 7.28 -8.14
C ILE A 240 -4.64 6.59 -7.56
N ALA A 241 -4.72 5.29 -7.25
CA ALA A 241 -3.60 4.50 -6.76
C ALA A 241 -2.43 4.54 -7.75
N LEU A 242 -2.70 4.33 -9.04
CA LEU A 242 -1.68 4.38 -10.09
C LEU A 242 -1.01 5.76 -10.13
N ALA A 243 -1.79 6.84 -10.10
CA ALA A 243 -1.27 8.20 -10.10
C ALA A 243 -0.39 8.48 -8.86
N LEU A 244 -0.84 8.07 -7.67
CA LEU A 244 -0.09 8.22 -6.42
C LEU A 244 1.24 7.47 -6.48
N TYR A 245 1.25 6.21 -6.93
CA TYR A 245 2.47 5.41 -7.01
C TYR A 245 3.41 5.88 -8.12
N GLN A 246 2.89 6.27 -9.29
CA GLN A 246 3.69 6.88 -10.36
C GLN A 246 4.39 8.14 -9.85
N GLN A 247 3.67 8.99 -9.12
CA GLN A 247 4.25 10.19 -8.50
C GLN A 247 5.26 9.87 -7.39
N SER A 248 5.22 8.67 -6.81
CA SER A 248 6.10 8.26 -5.72
C SER A 248 7.48 7.78 -6.19
N VAL A 249 7.61 7.45 -7.49
CA VAL A 249 8.88 7.04 -8.10
C VAL A 249 9.93 8.14 -7.91
N GLY A 250 11.13 7.78 -7.46
CA GLY A 250 12.23 8.72 -7.17
C GLY A 250 12.10 9.53 -5.87
N ARG A 251 10.92 9.52 -5.21
CA ARG A 251 10.67 10.27 -3.96
C ARG A 251 9.84 9.48 -2.95
N TRP A 252 10.09 8.18 -2.85
CA TRP A 252 9.24 7.21 -2.15
C TRP A 252 8.89 7.61 -0.70
N ARG A 253 9.91 8.01 0.07
CA ARG A 253 9.76 8.46 1.47
C ARG A 253 8.91 9.73 1.56
N LYS A 254 9.22 10.74 0.75
CA LYS A 254 8.53 12.03 0.74
C LYS A 254 7.09 11.93 0.23
N ALA A 255 6.81 11.00 -0.68
CA ALA A 255 5.48 10.76 -1.21
C ALA A 255 4.60 9.90 -0.29
N ARG A 256 5.13 9.36 0.83
CA ARG A 256 4.36 8.52 1.75
C ARG A 256 3.19 9.28 2.36
N ARG A 257 3.38 10.53 2.83
CA ARG A 257 2.28 11.40 3.29
C ARG A 257 1.11 11.52 2.31
N ALA A 258 1.36 11.47 1.00
CA ALA A 258 0.29 11.47 0.01
C ALA A 258 -0.51 10.17 0.00
N ARG A 259 0.19 9.01 0.00
CA ARG A 259 -0.45 7.69 0.08
C ARG A 259 -1.18 7.51 1.41
N ALA A 260 -0.50 7.78 2.52
CA ALA A 260 -1.04 7.66 3.87
C ALA A 260 -2.23 8.61 4.08
N GLY A 261 -2.13 9.87 3.64
CA GLY A 261 -3.21 10.84 3.76
C GLY A 261 -4.42 10.50 2.92
N PHE A 262 -4.23 10.06 1.67
CA PHE A 262 -5.33 9.58 0.83
C PHE A 262 -6.03 8.38 1.48
N CYS A 263 -5.27 7.36 1.89
CA CYS A 263 -5.84 6.18 2.53
C CYS A 263 -6.52 6.49 3.85
N PHE A 264 -5.95 7.38 4.67
CA PHE A 264 -6.53 7.81 5.94
C PHE A 264 -7.88 8.51 5.75
N LEU A 265 -7.94 9.51 4.87
CA LEU A 265 -9.17 10.28 4.65
C LEU A 265 -10.23 9.43 3.96
N GLN A 266 -9.87 8.63 2.95
CA GLN A 266 -10.83 7.73 2.31
C GLN A 266 -11.35 6.65 3.27
N LEU A 267 -10.54 6.23 4.25
CA LEU A 267 -10.98 5.29 5.28
C LEU A 267 -12.01 5.92 6.23
N VAL A 268 -11.85 7.19 6.57
CA VAL A 268 -12.83 7.97 7.36
C VAL A 268 -14.11 8.16 6.57
N ASP A 269 -13.99 8.57 5.30
CA ASP A 269 -15.07 8.74 4.33
C ASP A 269 -15.90 7.45 4.20
N ASP A 270 -15.24 6.32 3.92
CA ASP A 270 -15.89 5.01 3.77
C ASP A 270 -16.73 4.62 5.01
N VAL A 271 -16.28 4.98 6.22
CA VAL A 271 -17.02 4.68 7.45
C VAL A 271 -18.21 5.62 7.63
N LEU A 272 -18.06 6.91 7.33
CA LEU A 272 -19.14 7.88 7.43
C LEU A 272 -20.25 7.63 6.40
N ASP A 273 -19.89 7.20 5.19
CA ASP A 273 -20.82 6.90 4.09
C ASP A 273 -21.45 5.50 4.20
N GLY A 274 -20.95 4.66 5.12
CA GLY A 274 -21.41 3.28 5.30
C GLY A 274 -20.84 2.28 4.29
N ASP A 275 -19.94 2.70 3.41
CA ASP A 275 -19.17 1.82 2.50
C ASP A 275 -18.28 0.82 3.27
N ARG A 276 -17.90 1.17 4.51
CA ARG A 276 -17.19 0.29 5.44
C ARG A 276 -18.03 0.09 6.71
N PRO A 277 -18.62 -1.11 6.89
CA PRO A 277 -19.45 -1.36 8.05
C PRO A 277 -18.61 -1.36 9.32
N VAL A 278 -19.19 -0.79 10.36
CA VAL A 278 -18.66 -0.72 11.72
C VAL A 278 -19.80 -1.02 12.70
N GLU A 279 -19.48 -1.56 13.87
CA GLU A 279 -20.49 -1.88 14.87
C GLU A 279 -20.94 -0.61 15.61
N GLY A 280 -22.23 -0.29 15.54
CA GLY A 280 -22.79 0.92 16.15
C GLY A 280 -22.79 2.12 15.20
N GLU A 281 -22.86 3.33 15.75
CA GLU A 281 -22.96 4.57 14.96
C GLU A 281 -21.57 5.02 14.47
N PRO A 282 -21.36 5.21 13.16
CA PRO A 282 -20.09 5.70 12.59
C PRO A 282 -19.49 6.93 13.30
N LEU A 283 -20.32 7.87 13.74
CA LEU A 283 -19.90 9.08 14.44
C LEU A 283 -19.06 8.76 15.69
N GLU A 284 -19.48 7.78 16.50
CA GLU A 284 -18.79 7.40 17.74
C GLU A 284 -17.37 6.88 17.46
N HIS A 285 -17.20 6.17 16.34
CA HIS A 285 -15.89 5.68 15.92
C HIS A 285 -14.99 6.80 15.39
N ILE A 286 -15.53 7.78 14.67
CA ILE A 286 -14.75 8.94 14.23
C ILE A 286 -14.36 9.82 15.41
N ASP A 287 -15.24 10.02 16.39
CA ASP A 287 -14.92 10.78 17.60
C ASP A 287 -13.85 10.09 18.44
N ALA A 288 -13.94 8.76 18.62
CA ALA A 288 -12.90 7.98 19.29
C ALA A 288 -11.56 8.02 18.53
N LEU A 289 -11.58 8.03 17.19
CA LEU A 289 -10.39 8.20 16.36
C LEU A 289 -9.76 9.58 16.55
N LEU A 290 -10.55 10.66 16.52
CA LEU A 290 -10.08 12.03 16.75
C LEU A 290 -9.41 12.16 18.12
N VAL A 291 -10.09 11.73 19.19
CA VAL A 291 -9.53 11.74 20.54
C VAL A 291 -8.19 11.00 20.58
N ARG A 292 -8.07 9.86 19.89
CA ARG A 292 -6.83 9.07 19.88
C ARG A 292 -5.69 9.72 19.11
N LEU A 293 -6.00 10.44 18.03
CA LEU A 293 -5.00 11.20 17.27
C LEU A 293 -4.51 12.41 18.07
N GLU A 294 -5.37 13.03 18.89
CA GLU A 294 -5.03 14.21 19.69
C GLU A 294 -4.31 13.87 21.00
N THR A 295 -4.79 12.86 21.73
CA THR A 295 -4.28 12.50 23.07
C THR A 295 -3.21 11.41 23.04
N SER A 296 -2.93 10.84 21.87
CA SER A 296 -2.11 9.63 21.73
C SER A 296 -2.58 8.42 22.55
N ALA A 297 -3.87 8.37 22.95
CA ALA A 297 -4.44 7.28 23.72
C ALA A 297 -4.15 5.88 23.12
N PRO A 298 -4.04 4.84 23.97
CA PRO A 298 -3.79 3.48 23.49
C PRO A 298 -4.99 2.91 22.72
N LEU A 299 -4.72 1.94 21.84
CA LEU A 299 -5.74 1.19 21.14
C LEU A 299 -6.33 0.12 22.06
N VAL A 300 -7.66 0.02 22.12
CA VAL A 300 -8.35 -1.00 22.92
C VAL A 300 -8.89 -2.10 21.99
N PRO A 301 -8.64 -3.39 22.27
CA PRO A 301 -9.24 -4.50 21.52
C PRO A 301 -10.77 -4.46 21.52
N GLY A 302 -11.39 -4.75 20.37
CA GLY A 302 -12.84 -4.74 20.19
C GLY A 302 -13.25 -5.06 18.75
N ALA A 303 -14.56 -5.08 18.46
CA ALA A 303 -15.11 -5.45 17.15
C ALA A 303 -14.62 -4.56 16.00
N SER A 304 -14.48 -3.25 16.23
CA SER A 304 -13.96 -2.28 15.24
C SER A 304 -12.44 -2.06 15.33
N PHE A 305 -11.69 -2.98 15.96
CA PHE A 305 -10.25 -2.84 16.19
C PHE A 305 -9.45 -2.65 14.90
N GLU A 306 -9.77 -3.38 13.82
CA GLU A 306 -9.04 -3.26 12.55
C GLU A 306 -9.13 -1.85 11.96
N PHE A 307 -10.33 -1.25 11.97
CA PHE A 307 -10.54 0.12 11.54
C PHE A 307 -9.70 1.08 12.40
N HIS A 308 -9.86 0.99 13.72
CA HIS A 308 -9.16 1.88 14.66
C HIS A 308 -7.63 1.76 14.55
N ASP A 309 -7.08 0.55 14.42
CA ASP A 309 -5.65 0.31 14.23
C ASP A 309 -5.14 0.93 12.93
N THR A 310 -5.86 0.71 11.84
CA THR A 310 -5.49 1.19 10.51
C THR A 310 -5.58 2.71 10.42
N ALA A 311 -6.71 3.29 10.82
CA ALA A 311 -6.95 4.72 10.78
C ALA A 311 -5.98 5.48 11.69
N THR A 312 -5.74 4.99 12.90
CA THR A 312 -4.78 5.60 13.83
C THR A 312 -3.36 5.54 13.28
N THR A 313 -2.95 4.41 12.70
CA THR A 313 -1.60 4.25 12.13
C THR A 313 -1.39 5.20 10.95
N LEU A 314 -2.32 5.24 10.00
CA LEU A 314 -2.22 6.10 8.82
C LEU A 314 -2.34 7.58 9.19
N GLY A 315 -3.26 7.93 10.09
CA GLY A 315 -3.44 9.30 10.59
C GLY A 315 -2.19 9.81 11.31
N ARG A 316 -1.59 9.03 12.21
CA ARG A 316 -0.34 9.40 12.88
C ARG A 316 0.83 9.51 11.90
N ALA A 317 0.91 8.62 10.91
CA ALA A 317 1.94 8.69 9.88
C ALA A 317 1.82 10.00 9.08
N LEU A 318 0.61 10.37 8.67
CA LEU A 318 0.36 11.65 8.01
C LEU A 318 0.75 12.84 8.90
N LEU A 319 0.24 12.90 10.13
CA LEU A 319 0.48 14.02 11.06
C LEU A 319 1.97 14.20 11.38
N THR A 320 2.71 13.10 11.51
CA THR A 320 4.16 13.12 11.78
C THR A 320 4.96 13.63 10.57
N GLU A 321 4.53 13.28 9.35
CA GLU A 321 5.20 13.70 8.12
C GLU A 321 4.84 15.14 7.67
N LEU A 322 3.76 15.71 8.21
CA LEU A 322 3.44 17.13 8.04
C LEU A 322 4.35 17.97 8.94
N SER A 323 5.05 18.94 8.36
CA SER A 323 6.00 19.81 9.07
C SER A 323 5.36 21.02 9.74
N ASP A 324 4.15 21.40 9.33
CA ASP A 324 3.43 22.59 9.80
C ASP A 324 2.29 22.18 10.77
N ASP A 325 2.26 22.82 11.94
CA ASP A 325 1.21 22.62 12.95
C ASP A 325 -0.17 23.04 12.42
N ARG A 326 -0.23 24.06 11.55
CA ARG A 326 -1.48 24.46 10.90
C ARG A 326 -1.99 23.34 9.99
N ALA A 327 -1.13 22.73 9.19
CA ALA A 327 -1.50 21.61 8.32
C ALA A 327 -1.97 20.39 9.15
N ARG A 328 -1.35 20.12 10.30
CA ARG A 328 -1.80 19.06 11.23
C ARG A 328 -3.19 19.35 11.78
N ALA A 329 -3.44 20.57 12.23
CA ALA A 329 -4.74 20.99 12.72
C ALA A 329 -5.82 20.89 11.63
N GLN A 330 -5.48 21.25 10.39
CA GLN A 330 -6.38 21.14 9.24
C GLN A 330 -6.80 19.70 8.92
N VAL A 331 -5.93 18.70 9.12
CA VAL A 331 -6.32 17.28 8.96
C VAL A 331 -7.44 16.92 9.94
N LEU A 332 -7.31 17.31 11.20
CA LEU A 332 -8.31 17.02 12.23
C LEU A 332 -9.59 17.84 12.00
N GLU A 333 -9.46 19.09 11.57
CA GLU A 333 -10.59 19.93 11.16
C GLU A 333 -11.34 19.32 9.97
N LEU A 334 -10.64 18.78 8.98
CA LEU A 334 -11.25 18.11 7.83
C LEU A 334 -12.08 16.90 8.27
N VAL A 335 -11.53 16.03 9.12
CA VAL A 335 -12.26 14.88 9.67
C VAL A 335 -13.52 15.33 10.43
N ARG A 336 -13.43 16.41 11.22
CA ARG A 336 -14.60 17.00 11.91
C ARG A 336 -15.62 17.58 10.93
N THR A 337 -15.18 18.17 9.83
CA THR A 337 -16.07 18.69 8.78
C THR A 337 -16.79 17.55 8.07
N MET A 338 -16.09 16.47 7.70
CA MET A 338 -16.71 15.27 7.11
C MET A 338 -17.76 14.66 8.05
N ARG A 339 -17.48 14.65 9.36
CA ARG A 339 -18.44 14.16 10.37
C ARG A 339 -19.80 14.89 10.31
N LYS A 340 -19.82 16.18 9.97
CA LYS A 340 -21.06 16.98 9.87
C LYS A 340 -22.01 16.47 8.79
N ASP A 341 -21.50 15.86 7.72
CA ASP A 341 -22.36 15.26 6.69
C ASP A 341 -23.09 14.03 7.24
N ARG A 342 -22.41 13.18 8.03
CA ARG A 342 -23.07 12.06 8.71
C ARG A 342 -24.06 12.52 9.79
N GLU A 343 -23.76 13.60 10.53
CA GLU A 343 -24.72 14.21 11.45
C GLU A 343 -25.99 14.67 10.71
N ARG A 344 -25.85 15.27 9.51
CA ARG A 344 -27.01 15.66 8.67
C ARG A 344 -27.83 14.47 8.20
N VAL A 345 -27.17 13.37 7.81
CA VAL A 345 -27.83 12.11 7.44
C VAL A 345 -28.62 11.55 8.61
N ARG A 346 -27.98 11.40 9.78
CA ARG A 346 -28.61 10.88 10.99
C ARG A 346 -29.82 11.72 11.40
N ASP A 347 -29.69 13.04 11.32
CA ASP A 347 -30.72 13.97 11.78
C ASP A 347 -31.77 14.27 10.69
N GLY A 348 -31.60 13.77 9.45
CA GLY A 348 -32.52 14.00 8.33
C GLY A 348 -32.73 15.48 7.97
N ARG A 349 -31.70 16.32 8.14
CA ARG A 349 -31.85 17.78 8.08
C ARG A 349 -31.86 18.33 6.65
N TRP A 350 -32.86 19.13 6.34
CA TRP A 350 -32.88 20.05 5.20
C TRP A 350 -32.30 21.40 5.63
N SER A 351 -31.48 22.02 4.79
CA SER A 351 -30.79 23.28 5.12
C SER A 351 -31.00 24.31 4.02
N ASP A 352 -30.87 25.59 4.36
CA ASP A 352 -30.89 26.67 3.38
C ASP A 352 -29.66 26.61 2.46
N ALA A 353 -29.77 27.27 1.31
CA ALA A 353 -28.71 27.26 0.29
C ALA A 353 -27.37 27.84 0.79
N ALA A 354 -27.39 28.84 1.69
CA ALA A 354 -26.17 29.46 2.20
C ALA A 354 -25.42 28.51 3.15
N THR A 355 -26.16 27.81 4.02
CA THR A 355 -25.61 26.78 4.91
C THR A 355 -24.99 25.63 4.12
N LEU A 356 -25.70 25.11 3.10
CA LEU A 356 -25.17 24.06 2.22
C LEU A 356 -23.88 24.50 1.53
N GLN A 357 -23.90 25.70 0.94
CA GLN A 357 -22.72 26.24 0.25
C GLN A 357 -21.53 26.43 1.19
N ALA A 358 -21.75 26.97 2.39
CA ALA A 358 -20.70 27.19 3.37
C ALA A 358 -20.04 25.86 3.79
N GLN A 359 -20.85 24.82 3.96
CA GLN A 359 -20.37 23.47 4.27
C GLN A 359 -19.50 22.90 3.15
N HIS A 360 -19.97 22.93 1.89
CA HIS A 360 -19.18 22.41 0.77
C HIS A 360 -17.87 23.18 0.58
N VAL A 361 -17.91 24.51 0.67
CA VAL A 361 -16.69 25.34 0.57
C VAL A 361 -15.71 24.99 1.69
N ALA A 362 -16.19 24.80 2.93
CA ALA A 362 -15.32 24.41 4.04
C ALA A 362 -14.63 23.06 3.80
N THR A 363 -15.39 22.03 3.38
CA THR A 363 -14.84 20.69 3.09
C THR A 363 -13.79 20.74 1.97
N PHE A 364 -14.10 21.41 0.86
CA PHE A 364 -13.17 21.49 -0.27
C PHE A 364 -11.97 22.38 0.01
N ARG A 365 -12.14 23.49 0.74
CA ARG A 365 -11.02 24.34 1.18
C ARG A 365 -10.00 23.52 1.97
N LEU A 366 -10.45 22.80 3.00
CA LEU A 366 -9.59 21.97 3.83
C LEU A 366 -8.93 20.83 3.04
N SER A 367 -9.69 20.15 2.18
CA SER A 367 -9.19 19.02 1.38
C SER A 367 -8.15 19.45 0.35
N VAL A 368 -8.41 20.56 -0.37
CA VAL A 368 -7.49 21.11 -1.36
C VAL A 368 -6.25 21.67 -0.68
N GLU A 369 -6.41 22.40 0.42
CA GLU A 369 -5.28 22.97 1.17
C GLU A 369 -4.34 21.87 1.68
N LEU A 370 -4.89 20.78 2.23
CA LEU A 370 -4.08 19.63 2.65
C LEU A 370 -3.35 18.99 1.47
N MET A 371 -4.00 18.84 0.33
CA MET A 371 -3.37 18.28 -0.85
C MET A 371 -2.22 19.16 -1.37
N LEU A 372 -2.41 20.49 -1.35
CA LEU A 372 -1.39 21.46 -1.69
C LEU A 372 -0.18 21.36 -0.75
N HIS A 373 -0.40 21.22 0.57
CA HIS A 373 0.67 20.99 1.54
C HIS A 373 1.43 19.69 1.27
N VAL A 374 0.71 18.59 1.03
CA VAL A 374 1.31 17.29 0.69
C VAL A 374 2.12 17.35 -0.61
N ALA A 375 1.74 18.22 -1.54
CA ALA A 375 2.44 18.47 -2.80
C ALA A 375 3.60 19.49 -2.69
N ASP A 376 3.85 20.07 -1.50
CA ASP A 376 4.71 21.25 -1.29
C ASP A 376 4.43 22.39 -2.28
N ALA A 377 3.15 22.65 -2.53
CA ALA A 377 2.72 23.76 -3.36
C ALA A 377 3.03 25.11 -2.69
N ARG A 378 3.15 26.15 -3.50
CA ARG A 378 3.28 27.57 -3.06
C ARG A 378 2.05 28.38 -3.47
N VAL A 379 0.92 27.71 -3.58
CA VAL A 379 -0.41 28.28 -3.76
C VAL A 379 -1.30 27.72 -2.65
N HIS A 380 -2.34 28.47 -2.31
CA HIS A 380 -3.33 28.13 -1.30
C HIS A 380 -4.69 27.87 -1.94
N ALA A 381 -5.53 27.13 -1.27
CA ALA A 381 -6.91 26.89 -1.68
C ALA A 381 -7.68 28.22 -1.85
N ASP A 382 -7.41 29.17 -0.94
CA ASP A 382 -8.03 30.50 -0.94
C ASP A 382 -7.54 31.40 -2.09
N ASP A 383 -6.50 31.00 -2.85
CA ASP A 383 -6.10 31.71 -4.06
C ASP A 383 -7.08 31.47 -5.23
N ALA A 384 -7.95 30.45 -5.14
CA ALA A 384 -8.93 30.11 -6.18
C ALA A 384 -10.32 29.80 -5.56
N PRO A 385 -10.97 30.77 -4.89
CA PRO A 385 -12.23 30.54 -4.18
C PRO A 385 -13.36 30.10 -5.13
N SER A 386 -13.37 30.58 -6.38
CA SER A 386 -14.38 30.15 -7.37
C SER A 386 -14.20 28.69 -7.76
N LEU A 387 -12.96 28.17 -7.76
CA LEU A 387 -12.69 26.75 -7.97
C LEU A 387 -13.21 25.90 -6.81
N LEU A 388 -13.02 26.33 -5.56
CA LEU A 388 -13.52 25.61 -4.39
C LEU A 388 -15.05 25.50 -4.41
N ALA A 389 -15.73 26.59 -4.74
CA ALA A 389 -17.18 26.57 -4.92
C ALA A 389 -17.62 25.69 -6.10
N ALA A 390 -16.87 25.68 -7.21
CA ALA A 390 -17.15 24.81 -8.35
C ALA A 390 -16.94 23.32 -8.02
N LEU A 391 -15.94 22.99 -7.20
CA LEU A 391 -15.72 21.64 -6.68
C LEU A 391 -16.86 21.18 -5.78
N GLY A 392 -17.31 22.05 -4.87
CA GLY A 392 -18.50 21.84 -4.03
C GLY A 392 -19.73 21.50 -4.87
N TRP A 393 -20.05 22.38 -5.83
CA TRP A 393 -21.12 22.17 -6.80
C TRP A 393 -20.97 20.84 -7.56
N CYS A 394 -19.76 20.55 -8.05
CA CYS A 394 -19.49 19.34 -8.81
C CYS A 394 -19.73 18.08 -7.98
N SER A 395 -19.38 18.10 -6.69
CA SER A 395 -19.61 16.99 -5.77
C SER A 395 -21.11 16.74 -5.63
N VAL A 396 -21.86 17.78 -5.28
CA VAL A 396 -23.32 17.70 -5.12
C VAL A 396 -23.99 17.17 -6.38
N MET A 397 -23.73 17.78 -7.54
CA MET A 397 -24.43 17.40 -8.77
C MET A 397 -23.99 16.04 -9.31
N ARG A 398 -22.79 15.58 -8.96
CA ARG A 398 -22.29 14.25 -9.35
C ARG A 398 -22.93 13.15 -8.52
N ASP A 399 -23.12 13.38 -7.23
CA ASP A 399 -23.54 12.34 -6.29
C ASP A 399 -25.00 12.57 -5.79
N LEU A 400 -25.71 13.55 -6.36
CA LEU A 400 -27.05 13.98 -5.92
C LEU A 400 -28.04 12.82 -5.73
N ARG A 401 -28.04 11.83 -6.64
CA ARG A 401 -28.98 10.70 -6.54
C ARG A 401 -28.63 9.82 -5.35
N GLU A 402 -27.36 9.47 -5.22
CA GLU A 402 -26.82 8.65 -4.16
C GLU A 402 -26.97 9.34 -2.80
N ASP A 403 -26.63 10.63 -2.71
CA ASP A 403 -26.76 11.45 -1.50
C ASP A 403 -28.21 11.49 -1.02
N LEU A 404 -29.17 11.77 -1.91
CA LEU A 404 -30.59 11.82 -1.59
C LEU A 404 -31.09 10.45 -1.08
N ALA A 405 -30.70 9.36 -1.74
CA ALA A 405 -31.05 8.00 -1.33
C ALA A 405 -30.47 7.60 0.03
N GLN A 406 -29.35 8.19 0.43
CA GLN A 406 -28.70 7.99 1.73
C GLN A 406 -29.22 8.96 2.81
N GLY A 407 -30.12 9.89 2.48
CA GLY A 407 -30.64 10.90 3.41
C GLY A 407 -29.73 12.12 3.59
N LEU A 408 -28.71 12.28 2.74
CA LEU A 408 -27.87 13.48 2.69
C LEU A 408 -28.51 14.51 1.75
N PHE A 409 -29.35 15.39 2.30
CA PHE A 409 -30.09 16.36 1.51
C PHE A 409 -29.23 17.58 1.13
N ASN A 410 -28.61 17.53 -0.05
CA ASN A 410 -27.83 18.63 -0.64
C ASN A 410 -28.67 19.57 -1.54
N VAL A 411 -29.99 19.54 -1.38
CA VAL A 411 -30.95 20.42 -2.06
C VAL A 411 -31.47 21.44 -1.04
N PRO A 412 -31.56 22.74 -1.40
CA PRO A 412 -32.07 23.78 -0.51
C PRO A 412 -33.48 23.48 0.03
N ALA A 413 -33.72 23.82 1.30
CA ALA A 413 -34.97 23.52 2.00
C ALA A 413 -36.22 24.17 1.37
N ASP A 414 -36.07 25.36 0.79
CA ASP A 414 -37.12 26.06 0.03
C ASP A 414 -37.50 25.30 -1.24
N VAL A 415 -36.52 24.87 -2.03
CA VAL A 415 -36.74 24.02 -3.23
C VAL A 415 -37.44 22.72 -2.85
N ALA A 416 -37.03 22.10 -1.75
CA ALA A 416 -37.65 20.88 -1.25
C ALA A 416 -39.10 21.11 -0.79
N ALA A 417 -39.39 22.24 -0.15
CA ALA A 417 -40.73 22.61 0.28
C ALA A 417 -41.65 22.86 -0.94
N GLU A 418 -41.17 23.56 -1.97
CA GLU A 418 -41.90 23.79 -3.22
C GLU A 418 -42.17 22.48 -3.98
N ALA A 419 -41.19 21.59 -4.06
CA ALA A 419 -41.38 20.27 -4.67
C ALA A 419 -42.47 19.46 -3.93
N ARG A 420 -42.46 19.46 -2.59
CA ARG A 420 -43.52 18.83 -1.78
C ARG A 420 -44.88 19.47 -1.99
N ALA A 421 -44.95 20.80 -2.07
CA ALA A 421 -46.19 21.52 -2.36
C ALA A 421 -46.77 21.14 -3.73
N GLY A 422 -45.90 20.82 -4.69
CA GLY A 422 -46.27 20.27 -6.00
C GLY A 422 -46.59 18.77 -6.01
N GLY A 423 -46.59 18.08 -4.86
CA GLY A 423 -46.89 16.65 -4.75
C GLY A 423 -45.71 15.73 -5.13
N HIS A 424 -44.50 16.26 -5.19
CA HIS A 424 -43.28 15.49 -5.48
C HIS A 424 -42.50 15.19 -4.19
N ASP A 425 -41.76 14.08 -4.19
CA ASP A 425 -40.86 13.74 -3.09
C ASP A 425 -39.47 14.31 -3.38
N PRO A 426 -38.99 15.31 -2.62
CA PRO A 426 -37.67 15.88 -2.84
C PRO A 426 -36.52 14.96 -2.41
N ALA A 427 -36.80 13.91 -1.63
CA ALA A 427 -35.80 12.90 -1.25
C ALA A 427 -35.56 11.85 -2.35
N ASP A 428 -36.44 11.76 -3.35
CA ASP A 428 -36.23 10.93 -4.53
C ASP A 428 -35.72 11.80 -5.69
N PHE A 429 -34.60 11.40 -6.29
CA PHE A 429 -33.96 12.17 -7.35
C PHE A 429 -34.86 12.34 -8.58
N ASP A 430 -35.56 11.29 -9.01
CA ASP A 430 -36.37 11.33 -10.22
C ASP A 430 -37.66 12.14 -9.99
N SER A 431 -38.26 12.01 -8.82
CA SER A 431 -39.40 12.80 -8.37
C SER A 431 -39.05 14.29 -8.25
N LEU A 432 -37.90 14.62 -7.65
CA LEU A 432 -37.37 15.98 -7.57
C LEU A 432 -37.21 16.60 -8.97
N LEU A 433 -36.58 15.90 -9.91
CA LEU A 433 -36.37 16.40 -11.28
C LEU A 433 -37.62 16.34 -12.16
N THR A 434 -38.71 15.79 -11.65
CA THR A 434 -40.04 15.89 -12.27
C THR A 434 -40.77 17.15 -11.79
N SER A 435 -40.48 17.63 -10.58
CA SER A 435 -41.03 18.91 -10.09
C SER A 435 -40.50 20.11 -10.89
N GLU A 436 -41.32 21.16 -11.03
CA GLU A 436 -40.91 22.42 -11.65
C GLU A 436 -39.79 23.09 -10.84
N ALA A 437 -39.95 23.15 -9.51
CA ALA A 437 -38.96 23.71 -8.59
C ALA A 437 -37.60 23.01 -8.70
N GLY A 438 -37.57 21.68 -8.68
CA GLY A 438 -36.33 20.90 -8.80
C GLY A 438 -35.63 21.09 -10.14
N ARG A 439 -36.39 21.14 -11.25
CA ARG A 439 -35.82 21.43 -12.59
C ARG A 439 -35.26 22.84 -12.69
N ALA A 440 -35.99 23.84 -12.19
CA ALA A 440 -35.56 25.23 -12.18
C ALA A 440 -34.30 25.42 -11.33
N TRP A 441 -34.24 24.78 -10.17
CA TRP A 441 -33.06 24.76 -9.30
C TRP A 441 -31.85 24.12 -10.00
N ALA A 442 -31.99 22.94 -10.58
CA ALA A 442 -30.91 22.25 -11.29
C ALA A 442 -30.36 23.08 -12.47
N LEU A 443 -31.24 23.77 -13.22
CA LEU A 443 -30.83 24.68 -14.28
C LEU A 443 -30.08 25.90 -13.72
N THR A 444 -30.53 26.46 -12.60
CA THR A 444 -29.87 27.59 -11.94
C THR A 444 -28.47 27.21 -11.48
N GLU A 445 -28.32 26.05 -10.84
CA GLU A 445 -27.02 25.53 -10.42
C GLU A 445 -26.09 25.24 -11.62
N TYR A 446 -26.64 24.73 -12.73
CA TYR A 446 -25.87 24.53 -13.97
C TYR A 446 -25.29 25.83 -14.55
N LEU A 447 -26.08 26.91 -14.54
CA LEU A 447 -25.64 28.23 -15.00
C LEU A 447 -24.65 28.87 -14.02
N ARG A 448 -24.90 28.72 -12.71
CA ARG A 448 -24.00 29.18 -11.65
C ARG A 448 -22.62 28.54 -11.78
N ALA A 449 -22.56 27.24 -12.08
CA ALA A 449 -21.30 26.52 -12.29
C ALA A 449 -20.47 27.08 -13.45
N ARG A 450 -21.10 27.48 -14.56
CA ARG A 450 -20.40 28.17 -15.66
C ARG A 450 -19.73 29.45 -15.18
N ALA A 451 -20.47 30.29 -14.47
CA ALA A 451 -19.93 31.55 -13.93
C ALA A 451 -18.81 31.32 -12.91
N LEU A 452 -18.89 30.26 -12.10
CA LEU A 452 -17.80 29.85 -11.20
C LEU A 452 -16.56 29.38 -11.97
N LEU A 453 -16.73 28.60 -13.03
CA LEU A 453 -15.64 28.14 -13.88
C LEU A 453 -14.97 29.32 -14.61
N ASP A 454 -15.74 30.25 -15.16
CA ASP A 454 -15.19 31.45 -15.81
C ASP A 454 -14.32 32.29 -14.86
N ARG A 455 -14.82 32.55 -13.63
CA ARG A 455 -14.04 33.24 -12.61
C ARG A 455 -12.82 32.44 -12.16
N SER A 456 -12.98 31.14 -11.95
CA SER A 456 -11.88 30.24 -11.61
C SER A 456 -10.78 30.25 -12.67
N ALA A 457 -11.11 30.35 -13.96
CA ALA A 457 -10.10 30.44 -15.01
C ALA A 457 -9.25 31.71 -14.89
N VAL A 458 -9.87 32.85 -14.55
CA VAL A 458 -9.18 34.12 -14.31
C VAL A 458 -8.29 34.04 -13.06
N GLU A 459 -8.82 33.53 -11.95
CA GLU A 459 -8.06 33.30 -10.70
C GLU A 459 -6.82 32.43 -10.96
N LEU A 460 -6.99 31.31 -11.69
CA LEU A 460 -5.89 30.38 -11.98
C LEU A 460 -4.86 30.94 -12.96
N ALA A 461 -5.26 31.82 -13.88
CA ALA A 461 -4.33 32.51 -14.77
C ALA A 461 -3.38 33.43 -13.97
N ALA A 462 -3.87 34.07 -12.90
CA ALA A 462 -3.05 34.90 -12.02
C ALA A 462 -2.01 34.10 -11.21
N LEU A 463 -2.19 32.77 -11.10
CA LEU A 463 -1.28 31.85 -10.41
C LEU A 463 -0.27 31.16 -11.34
N GLU A 464 -0.23 31.56 -12.61
CA GLU A 464 0.66 30.94 -13.60
C GLU A 464 2.15 31.01 -13.16
N GLY A 465 2.87 29.92 -13.39
CA GLY A 465 4.27 29.77 -12.96
C GLY A 465 4.48 29.42 -11.48
N ARG A 466 3.46 29.53 -10.61
CA ARG A 466 3.61 29.17 -9.19
C ARG A 466 3.59 27.64 -8.99
N PRO A 467 4.48 27.07 -8.16
CA PRO A 467 4.44 25.66 -7.79
C PRO A 467 3.08 25.27 -7.20
N GLY A 468 2.45 24.22 -7.75
CA GLY A 468 1.11 23.77 -7.35
C GLY A 468 -0.05 24.29 -8.20
N ALA A 469 0.12 25.39 -8.95
CA ALA A 469 -0.92 25.87 -9.86
C ALA A 469 -1.38 24.85 -10.94
N PRO A 470 -0.50 23.97 -11.48
CA PRO A 470 -0.95 22.90 -12.37
C PRO A 470 -1.95 21.92 -11.73
N LEU A 471 -1.85 21.69 -10.41
CA LEU A 471 -2.76 20.80 -9.70
C LEU A 471 -4.18 21.42 -9.61
N LEU A 472 -4.27 22.72 -9.30
CA LEU A 472 -5.55 23.43 -9.30
C LEU A 472 -6.18 23.49 -10.71
N ARG A 473 -5.36 23.68 -11.75
CA ARG A 473 -5.82 23.62 -13.14
C ARG A 473 -6.33 22.23 -13.54
N LEU A 474 -5.75 21.16 -13.01
CA LEU A 474 -6.26 19.79 -13.20
C LEU A 474 -7.69 19.66 -12.63
N PHE A 475 -7.93 20.19 -11.43
CA PHE A 475 -9.27 20.20 -10.83
C PHE A 475 -10.26 21.02 -11.64
N HIS A 476 -9.89 22.23 -12.04
CA HIS A 476 -10.71 23.07 -12.91
C HIS A 476 -11.13 22.31 -14.18
N ARG A 477 -10.18 21.70 -14.90
CA ARG A 477 -10.47 20.92 -16.11
C ARG A 477 -11.40 19.73 -15.85
N SER A 478 -11.25 19.08 -14.69
CA SER A 478 -12.12 17.96 -14.29
C SER A 478 -13.56 18.43 -14.11
N VAL A 479 -13.77 19.54 -13.38
CA VAL A 479 -15.09 20.13 -13.14
C VAL A 479 -15.70 20.66 -14.45
N GLU A 480 -14.91 21.37 -15.26
CA GLU A 480 -15.29 21.86 -16.59
C GLU A 480 -15.77 20.70 -17.48
N SER A 481 -15.04 19.57 -17.50
CA SER A 481 -15.46 18.39 -18.26
C SER A 481 -16.73 17.75 -17.70
N PHE A 482 -16.95 17.78 -16.38
CA PHE A 482 -18.18 17.27 -15.79
C PHE A 482 -19.37 18.15 -16.19
N TRP A 483 -19.24 19.46 -16.02
CA TRP A 483 -20.22 20.47 -16.42
C TRP A 483 -20.57 20.38 -17.91
N ALA A 484 -19.59 20.42 -18.80
CA ALA A 484 -19.85 20.49 -20.24
C ALA A 484 -20.38 19.17 -20.83
N LYS A 485 -19.98 18.01 -20.26
CA LYS A 485 -20.21 16.70 -20.90
C LYS A 485 -21.05 15.75 -20.06
N LYS A 486 -20.70 15.54 -18.80
CA LYS A 486 -21.27 14.46 -17.98
C LYS A 486 -22.63 14.83 -17.41
N LEU A 487 -22.76 16.01 -16.81
CA LEU A 487 -24.02 16.44 -16.20
C LEU A 487 -25.16 16.57 -17.22
N PRO A 488 -24.97 17.18 -18.41
CA PRO A 488 -26.01 17.26 -19.43
C PRO A 488 -26.37 15.91 -20.08
N ARG A 489 -25.53 14.87 -19.91
CA ARG A 489 -25.89 13.50 -20.29
C ARG A 489 -26.80 12.84 -19.25
N ARG A 490 -26.64 13.19 -17.98
CA ARG A 490 -27.49 12.72 -16.87
C ARG A 490 -28.80 13.50 -16.78
N MET A 491 -28.78 14.78 -17.13
CA MET A 491 -29.93 15.69 -17.11
C MET A 491 -30.08 16.39 -18.48
N PRO A 492 -30.68 15.72 -19.48
CA PRO A 492 -30.71 16.22 -20.86
C PRO A 492 -31.39 17.58 -21.06
N PHE A 493 -32.35 17.94 -20.20
CA PHE A 493 -33.09 19.22 -20.27
C PHE A 493 -32.16 20.45 -20.14
N LEU A 494 -31.00 20.30 -19.49
CA LEU A 494 -30.02 21.38 -19.33
C LEU A 494 -29.49 21.91 -20.68
N ARG A 495 -29.40 21.06 -21.73
CA ARG A 495 -28.98 21.49 -23.07
C ARG A 495 -30.06 22.26 -23.82
N GLN A 496 -31.31 21.83 -23.66
CA GLN A 496 -32.44 22.40 -24.39
C GLN A 496 -32.72 23.83 -23.91
N SER A 497 -32.66 24.04 -22.59
CA SER A 497 -32.92 25.36 -21.99
C SER A 497 -31.79 26.37 -22.21
N THR A 498 -30.54 25.93 -22.42
CA THR A 498 -29.43 26.84 -22.75
C THR A 498 -29.45 27.25 -24.22
N ALA A 499 -29.78 26.34 -25.15
CA ALA A 499 -29.92 26.67 -26.57
C ALA A 499 -31.03 27.71 -26.83
N LEU A 500 -32.13 27.63 -26.09
CA LEU A 500 -33.26 28.57 -26.16
C LEU A 500 -32.97 29.96 -25.57
N ARG A 501 -31.90 30.13 -24.79
CA ARG A 501 -31.48 31.43 -24.23
C ARG A 501 -30.39 32.13 -25.07
N THR A 502 -29.76 31.41 -25.99
CA THR A 502 -28.76 31.94 -26.93
C THR A 502 -29.34 32.32 -28.30
N SER A 503 -30.60 31.96 -28.56
CA SER A 503 -31.44 32.47 -29.65
C SER A 503 -32.26 33.65 -29.17
#